data_AF-A0AB36ZP14-F1
#
_entry.id   AF-A0AB36ZP14-F1
#
_cell.length_a   1.000
_cell.length_b   1.000
_cell.length_c   1.000
_cell.angle_alpha   90.00
_cell.angle_beta   90.00
_cell.angle_gamma   90.00
#
_symmetry.space_group_name_H-M   'P 1'
#
loop_
_entity.id
_entity.type
_entity.pdbx_description
1 polymer ?
#
loop_
_entity_poly.entity_id
_entity_poly.type
_entity_poly.pdbx_seq_one_letter_code
_entity_poly.pdbx_strand_id
1 'polypeptide(L)'
;MKWKTPTAVLAAASLAMVAAPSAFAATTDCTTELGNQTITGDLNVGAGQTCVLGNVTVTGNVIVGDDAWLDATSATIGGDVIGTDAYGISIDGTSVGGDVVSFSDGSRNGFLYLRDLTVGGMVEAGGIDVEFSDLSVDGSVSTDAANYVDVDRTSVGGDATFAGSDFGVNVQGAIVGGSLAVTGSSRGVLLGANEDGSASALGNTVGGNLTLSGNSGNVQLAGSTVGGRIALADNAPAVNFGAGNTAAGVDGTFTGTAAGAAAAGDQAVAVIVPEANKGELTWTLEGTSNLVNLGVAEEQGDHFAASGELVPVRVTDTRLNGPAWSVTGQLSDFRSGEKTFSGKHLGWTPEVLENTGGAVAGAAVPSGFDSGNGLATPRVLGSAAAQHPTGSSVLGADLDLKLPLSVGTGTYTATLTLTALG
;
A
#
# COMPACT_ATOMS: atom_id res chain seq x y z
N MET A 1 13.61 -17.12 89.23
CA MET A 1 12.60 -16.05 89.33
C MET A 1 11.48 -16.35 88.36
N LYS A 2 10.24 -16.31 88.84
CA LYS A 2 9.02 -16.56 88.07
C LYS A 2 8.75 -15.35 87.17
N TRP A 3 8.44 -15.56 85.89
CA TRP A 3 7.48 -14.70 85.20
C TRP A 3 6.59 -15.49 84.24
N LYS A 4 5.34 -15.06 84.22
CA LYS A 4 4.16 -15.67 83.60
C LYS A 4 4.05 -15.23 82.13
N THR A 5 3.44 -16.11 81.33
CA THR A 5 3.01 -15.99 79.93
C THR A 5 2.15 -14.74 79.62
N PRO A 6 2.02 -14.37 78.33
CA PRO A 6 0.76 -14.73 77.67
C PRO A 6 0.87 -15.19 76.21
N THR A 7 -0.04 -16.10 75.92
CA THR A 7 -0.49 -16.69 74.66
C THR A 7 -0.90 -15.63 73.63
N ALA A 8 -0.39 -15.74 72.40
CA ALA A 8 -0.96 -15.08 71.22
C ALA A 8 -1.46 -16.14 70.25
N VAL A 9 -2.77 -16.10 69.97
CA VAL A 9 -3.47 -16.94 69.00
C VAL A 9 -3.15 -16.40 67.61
N LEU A 10 -2.39 -17.16 66.80
CA LEU A 10 -2.28 -16.91 65.36
C LEU A 10 -3.46 -17.60 64.65
N ALA A 11 -4.37 -16.82 64.08
CA ALA A 11 -5.34 -17.29 63.12
C ALA A 11 -4.62 -17.55 61.78
N ALA A 12 -4.60 -18.81 61.35
CA ALA A 12 -4.12 -19.18 60.02
C ALA A 12 -5.17 -18.82 58.97
N ALA A 13 -4.95 -17.73 58.22
CA ALA A 13 -5.67 -17.46 56.99
C ALA A 13 -4.96 -18.21 55.85
N SER A 14 -5.57 -19.30 55.38
CA SER A 14 -5.17 -20.01 54.17
C SER A 14 -5.42 -19.13 52.95
N LEU A 15 -4.35 -18.56 52.39
CA LEU A 15 -4.37 -17.85 51.11
C LEU A 15 -4.40 -18.90 49.99
N ALA A 16 -5.58 -19.12 49.39
CA ALA A 16 -5.67 -19.86 48.14
C ALA A 16 -5.06 -18.98 47.02
N MET A 17 -3.84 -19.30 46.57
CA MET A 17 -3.31 -18.72 45.35
C MET A 17 -4.10 -19.28 44.17
N VAL A 18 -5.02 -18.48 43.62
CA VAL A 18 -5.55 -18.70 42.27
C VAL A 18 -4.45 -18.24 41.33
N ALA A 19 -3.69 -19.19 40.75
CA ALA A 19 -2.86 -18.89 39.60
C ALA A 19 -3.79 -18.55 38.44
N ALA A 20 -3.88 -17.26 38.09
CA ALA A 20 -4.51 -16.88 36.83
C ALA A 20 -3.67 -17.50 35.69
N PRO A 21 -4.28 -18.17 34.70
CA PRO A 21 -3.54 -18.60 33.53
C PRO A 21 -2.93 -17.36 32.87
N SER A 22 -1.63 -17.38 32.60
CA SER A 22 -1.00 -16.40 31.72
C SER A 22 -1.73 -16.47 30.38
N ALA A 23 -2.32 -15.37 29.96
CA ALA A 23 -2.91 -15.25 28.63
C ALA A 23 -1.76 -15.32 27.61
N PHE A 24 -1.54 -16.50 27.03
CA PHE A 24 -0.72 -16.62 25.83
C PHE A 24 -1.46 -15.88 24.71
N ALA A 25 -0.79 -14.94 24.04
CA ALA A 25 -1.32 -14.39 22.81
C ALA A 25 -1.58 -15.56 21.85
N ALA A 26 -2.76 -15.60 21.24
CA ALA A 26 -3.05 -16.65 20.27
C ALA A 26 -2.11 -16.47 19.07
N THR A 27 -1.42 -17.54 18.67
CA THR A 27 -0.63 -17.55 17.44
C THR A 27 -1.49 -18.11 16.32
N THR A 28 -1.52 -17.42 15.18
CA THR A 28 -2.20 -17.86 13.97
C THR A 28 -1.16 -18.31 12.95
N ASP A 29 -1.26 -19.54 12.44
CA ASP A 29 -0.38 -20.00 11.36
C ASP A 29 -0.96 -19.56 10.00
N CYS A 30 -0.14 -18.88 9.22
CA CYS A 30 -0.47 -18.47 7.86
C CYS A 30 0.23 -19.39 6.86
N THR A 31 -0.55 -20.06 6.01
CA THR A 31 -0.06 -20.98 4.98
C THR A 31 -0.63 -20.65 3.60
N THR A 32 -1.44 -19.58 3.50
CA THR A 32 -2.19 -19.17 2.32
C THR A 32 -2.38 -17.64 2.31
N GLU A 33 -3.31 -17.17 1.48
CA GLU A 33 -3.80 -15.80 1.50
C GLU A 33 -4.81 -15.56 2.65
N LEU A 34 -4.69 -14.40 3.31
CA LEU A 34 -5.61 -13.86 4.31
C LEU A 34 -5.96 -12.42 3.92
N GLY A 35 -7.25 -12.08 3.89
CA GLY A 35 -7.68 -10.72 3.54
C GLY A 35 -8.86 -10.20 4.33
N ASN A 36 -8.92 -8.87 4.50
CA ASN A 36 -10.04 -8.14 5.11
C ASN A 36 -10.45 -8.64 6.51
N GLN A 37 -9.48 -8.95 7.37
CA GLN A 37 -9.74 -9.49 8.71
C GLN A 37 -8.72 -9.03 9.75
N THR A 38 -9.07 -9.22 11.03
CA THR A 38 -8.19 -8.95 12.17
C THR A 38 -7.72 -10.26 12.80
N ILE A 39 -6.40 -10.41 12.89
CA ILE A 39 -5.71 -11.50 13.58
C ILE A 39 -5.33 -10.98 14.98
N THR A 40 -5.92 -11.58 16.00
CA THR A 40 -5.60 -11.23 17.40
C THR A 40 -4.42 -12.08 17.87
N GLY A 41 -3.34 -11.40 18.25
CA GLY A 41 -2.08 -12.02 18.66
C GLY A 41 -1.07 -12.11 17.50
N ASP A 42 -0.19 -13.09 17.57
CA ASP A 42 0.92 -13.23 16.65
C ASP A 42 0.51 -14.02 15.40
N LEU A 43 1.18 -13.74 14.29
CA LEU A 43 1.07 -14.48 13.03
C LEU A 43 2.40 -15.20 12.77
N ASN A 44 2.33 -16.49 12.45
CA ASN A 44 3.50 -17.31 12.13
C ASN A 44 3.40 -17.80 10.68
N VAL A 45 4.41 -17.50 9.87
CA VAL A 45 4.61 -18.09 8.54
C VAL A 45 5.64 -19.21 8.72
N GLY A 46 5.13 -20.44 8.81
CA GLY A 46 5.99 -21.60 9.05
C GLY A 46 7.01 -21.84 7.93
N ALA A 47 8.03 -22.65 8.21
CA ALA A 47 9.11 -22.92 7.26
C ALA A 47 8.60 -23.42 5.90
N GLY A 48 9.17 -22.87 4.82
CA GLY A 48 8.80 -23.15 3.43
C GLY A 48 7.36 -22.77 3.05
N GLN A 49 6.62 -22.07 3.92
CA GLN A 49 5.25 -21.63 3.64
C GLN A 49 5.24 -20.28 2.96
N THR A 50 4.13 -20.00 2.27
CA THR A 50 3.83 -18.67 1.73
C THR A 50 2.63 -18.10 2.45
N CYS A 51 2.74 -16.85 2.88
CA CYS A 51 1.65 -16.08 3.45
C CYS A 51 1.45 -14.81 2.63
N VAL A 52 0.21 -14.59 2.18
CA VAL A 52 -0.17 -13.35 1.49
C VAL A 52 -1.20 -12.62 2.35
N LEU A 53 -0.93 -11.37 2.73
CA LEU A 53 -1.81 -10.54 3.53
C LEU A 53 -2.32 -9.37 2.70
N GLY A 54 -3.64 -9.21 2.61
CA GLY A 54 -4.27 -8.08 1.91
C GLY A 54 -5.30 -7.38 2.80
N ASN A 55 -5.04 -6.13 3.19
CA ASN A 55 -5.94 -5.38 4.10
C ASN A 55 -6.25 -6.15 5.41
N VAL A 56 -5.19 -6.66 6.05
CA VAL A 56 -5.27 -7.42 7.31
C VAL A 56 -4.70 -6.60 8.46
N THR A 57 -5.29 -6.73 9.65
CA THR A 57 -4.69 -6.21 10.89
C THR A 57 -4.17 -7.37 11.74
N VAL A 58 -2.86 -7.42 12.02
CA VAL A 58 -2.25 -8.32 13.00
C VAL A 58 -1.95 -7.51 14.26
N THR A 59 -2.53 -7.87 15.42
CA THR A 59 -2.33 -7.07 16.64
C THR A 59 -0.99 -7.33 17.33
N GLY A 60 -0.37 -8.47 17.06
CA GLY A 60 0.93 -8.88 17.59
C GLY A 60 2.03 -8.87 16.53
N ASN A 61 2.98 -9.78 16.68
CA ASN A 61 4.14 -9.91 15.82
C ASN A 61 3.85 -10.76 14.58
N VAL A 62 4.66 -10.62 13.54
CA VAL A 62 4.72 -11.55 12.41
C VAL A 62 6.09 -12.22 12.40
N ILE A 63 6.11 -13.54 12.53
CA ILE A 63 7.34 -14.35 12.50
C ILE A 63 7.38 -15.11 11.18
N VAL A 64 8.47 -14.98 10.43
CA VAL A 64 8.69 -15.62 9.13
C VAL A 64 9.86 -16.60 9.24
N GLY A 65 9.56 -17.88 9.11
CA GLY A 65 10.54 -18.95 9.27
C GLY A 65 11.43 -19.19 8.05
N ASP A 66 12.29 -20.20 8.18
CA ASP A 66 13.24 -20.67 7.16
C ASP A 66 12.57 -20.97 5.80
N ASP A 67 13.14 -20.44 4.71
CA ASP A 67 12.65 -20.51 3.32
C ASP A 67 11.18 -20.08 3.15
N ALA A 68 10.61 -19.39 4.13
CA ALA A 68 9.24 -18.90 4.07
C ALA A 68 9.17 -17.56 3.32
N TRP A 69 7.99 -17.28 2.76
CA TRP A 69 7.71 -16.04 2.05
C TRP A 69 6.51 -15.32 2.64
N LEU A 70 6.71 -14.06 3.02
CA LEU A 70 5.65 -13.13 3.39
C LEU A 70 5.49 -12.06 2.30
N ASP A 71 4.26 -11.89 1.82
CA ASP A 71 3.84 -10.74 1.01
C ASP A 71 2.69 -10.03 1.75
N ALA A 72 2.91 -8.80 2.21
CA ALA A 72 1.91 -8.04 2.95
C ALA A 72 1.61 -6.71 2.26
N THR A 73 0.39 -6.59 1.74
CA THR A 73 -0.10 -5.37 1.08
C THR A 73 -1.23 -4.73 1.90
N SER A 74 -1.09 -3.43 2.15
CA SER A 74 -2.08 -2.62 2.90
C SER A 74 -2.46 -3.20 4.27
N ALA A 75 -1.51 -3.84 4.95
CA ALA A 75 -1.73 -4.43 6.27
C ALA A 75 -1.45 -3.44 7.41
N THR A 76 -1.81 -3.81 8.63
CA THR A 76 -1.38 -3.13 9.86
C THR A 76 -0.86 -4.18 10.82
N ILE A 77 0.42 -4.11 11.15
CA ILE A 77 1.10 -5.04 12.06
C ILE A 77 1.43 -4.25 13.33
N GLY A 78 0.84 -4.65 14.46
CA GLY A 78 0.98 -3.93 15.73
C GLY A 78 2.32 -4.13 16.41
N GLY A 79 2.98 -5.28 16.18
CA GLY A 79 4.27 -5.61 16.75
C GLY A 79 5.39 -5.61 15.71
N ASP A 80 6.34 -6.53 15.91
CA ASP A 80 7.54 -6.68 15.08
C ASP A 80 7.29 -7.60 13.88
N VAL A 81 8.09 -7.43 12.83
CA VAL A 81 8.22 -8.41 11.74
C VAL A 81 9.62 -9.00 11.82
N ILE A 82 9.71 -10.31 12.05
CA ILE A 82 10.99 -10.99 12.29
C ILE A 82 11.13 -12.16 11.30
N GLY A 83 12.13 -12.06 10.42
CA GLY A 83 12.55 -13.11 9.51
C GLY A 83 13.86 -13.76 9.96
N THR A 84 13.92 -15.08 9.90
CA THR A 84 15.17 -15.84 10.08
C THR A 84 15.28 -16.84 8.94
N ASP A 85 16.29 -16.64 8.08
CA ASP A 85 16.50 -17.41 6.85
C ASP A 85 15.27 -17.45 5.94
N ALA A 86 14.47 -16.39 5.97
CA ALA A 86 13.30 -16.26 5.11
C ALA A 86 13.74 -16.21 3.64
N TYR A 87 12.95 -16.85 2.76
CA TYR A 87 13.14 -16.66 1.32
C TYR A 87 12.86 -15.20 0.92
N GLY A 88 11.84 -14.59 1.54
CA GLY A 88 11.53 -13.20 1.25
C GLY A 88 10.51 -12.60 2.19
N ILE A 89 10.68 -11.31 2.46
CA ILE A 89 9.69 -10.46 3.13
C ILE A 89 9.46 -9.26 2.22
N SER A 90 8.25 -9.16 1.67
CA SER A 90 7.78 -8.01 0.89
C SER A 90 6.64 -7.34 1.64
N ILE A 91 6.79 -6.05 1.97
CA ILE A 91 5.77 -5.28 2.67
C ILE A 91 5.50 -3.99 1.88
N ASP A 92 4.25 -3.76 1.53
CA ASP A 92 3.80 -2.67 0.66
C ASP A 92 2.56 -1.97 1.25
N GLY A 93 2.54 -0.64 1.29
CA GLY A 93 1.37 0.14 1.73
C GLY A 93 0.92 -0.11 3.18
N THR A 94 1.78 -0.72 4.00
CA THR A 94 1.45 -1.29 5.31
C THR A 94 1.89 -0.34 6.45
N SER A 95 1.61 -0.69 7.71
CA SER A 95 2.32 -0.11 8.86
C SER A 95 2.83 -1.20 9.80
N VAL A 96 4.04 -1.04 10.32
CA VAL A 96 4.63 -1.91 11.35
C VAL A 96 4.88 -1.06 12.59
N GLY A 97 4.25 -1.43 13.70
CA GLY A 97 4.35 -0.68 14.96
C GLY A 97 5.70 -0.85 15.66
N GLY A 98 6.32 -2.02 15.49
CA GLY A 98 7.62 -2.35 16.08
C GLY A 98 8.77 -2.36 15.07
N ASP A 99 9.69 -3.28 15.27
CA ASP A 99 10.90 -3.44 14.46
C ASP A 99 10.65 -4.33 13.24
N VAL A 100 11.46 -4.13 12.18
CA VAL A 100 11.56 -5.07 11.05
C VAL A 100 12.97 -5.63 11.01
N VAL A 101 13.09 -6.93 11.26
CA VAL A 101 14.39 -7.61 11.37
C VAL A 101 14.41 -8.81 10.42
N SER A 102 15.41 -8.92 9.55
CA SER A 102 15.55 -10.06 8.64
C SER A 102 17.01 -10.41 8.37
N PHE A 103 17.46 -11.54 8.88
CA PHE A 103 18.83 -12.02 8.66
C PHE A 103 18.82 -13.42 8.03
N SER A 104 19.80 -13.68 7.16
CA SER A 104 20.11 -15.02 6.70
C SER A 104 21.60 -15.34 6.83
N ASP A 105 21.91 -16.53 7.35
CA ASP A 105 23.28 -17.05 7.48
C ASP A 105 23.66 -18.06 6.38
N GLY A 106 22.67 -18.56 5.63
CA GLY A 106 22.85 -19.10 4.28
C GLY A 106 22.01 -20.32 3.89
N SER A 107 21.54 -20.30 2.63
CA SER A 107 21.61 -21.39 1.62
C SER A 107 21.10 -20.92 0.25
N ARG A 108 20.36 -19.80 0.23
CA ARG A 108 19.73 -19.14 -0.92
C ARG A 108 19.72 -17.63 -0.69
N ASN A 109 19.83 -16.82 -1.74
CA ASN A 109 19.69 -15.36 -1.63
C ASN A 109 18.22 -15.02 -1.34
N GLY A 110 17.92 -14.59 -0.12
CA GLY A 110 16.62 -14.04 0.27
C GLY A 110 16.54 -12.53 0.05
N PHE A 111 15.40 -11.93 0.37
CA PHE A 111 15.20 -10.48 0.23
C PHE A 111 14.33 -9.85 1.32
N LEU A 112 14.56 -8.57 1.59
CA LEU A 112 13.71 -7.69 2.37
C LEU A 112 13.35 -6.45 1.55
N TYR A 113 12.09 -6.37 1.11
CA TYR A 113 11.57 -5.25 0.34
C TYR A 113 10.49 -4.52 1.12
N LEU A 114 10.73 -3.24 1.42
CA LEU A 114 9.85 -2.38 2.19
C LEU A 114 9.45 -1.18 1.33
N ARG A 115 8.15 -1.06 1.03
CA ARG A 115 7.61 -0.01 0.15
C ARG A 115 6.40 0.70 0.74
N ASP A 116 6.35 2.02 0.64
CA ASP A 116 5.19 2.84 1.05
C ASP A 116 4.66 2.48 2.45
N LEU A 117 5.55 2.39 3.45
CA LEU A 117 5.15 2.08 4.83
C LEU A 117 5.85 2.92 5.89
N THR A 118 5.23 2.94 7.07
CA THR A 118 5.85 3.42 8.31
C THR A 118 6.30 2.23 9.17
N VAL A 119 7.52 2.33 9.70
CA VAL A 119 8.08 1.44 10.72
C VAL A 119 8.32 2.27 11.99
N GLY A 120 7.59 1.95 13.07
CA GLY A 120 7.70 2.67 14.34
C GLY A 120 8.98 2.37 15.12
N GLY A 121 9.63 1.26 14.81
CA GLY A 121 10.90 0.83 15.39
C GLY A 121 12.10 1.04 14.47
N MET A 122 13.07 0.12 14.56
CA MET A 122 14.24 0.06 13.69
C MET A 122 14.09 -0.97 12.57
N VAL A 123 14.93 -0.85 11.55
CA VAL A 123 15.05 -1.86 10.49
C VAL A 123 16.47 -2.44 10.52
N GLU A 124 16.57 -3.77 10.64
CA GLU A 124 17.82 -4.50 10.59
C GLU A 124 17.77 -5.61 9.54
N ALA A 125 18.79 -5.68 8.68
CA ALA A 125 18.89 -6.75 7.71
C ALA A 125 20.31 -7.25 7.46
N GLY A 126 20.47 -8.49 7.01
CA GLY A 126 21.79 -8.99 6.64
C GLY A 126 21.77 -10.31 5.89
N GLY A 127 22.78 -10.54 5.04
CA GLY A 127 22.88 -11.74 4.20
C GLY A 127 21.85 -11.85 3.08
N ILE A 128 21.08 -10.78 2.82
CA ILE A 128 19.94 -10.77 1.88
C ILE A 128 19.97 -9.55 0.96
N ASP A 129 19.16 -9.57 -0.08
CA ASP A 129 18.89 -8.41 -0.94
C ASP A 129 18.00 -7.41 -0.18
N VAL A 130 18.31 -6.11 -0.23
CA VAL A 130 17.57 -5.09 0.55
C VAL A 130 17.12 -3.95 -0.35
N GLU A 131 15.82 -3.67 -0.37
CA GLU A 131 15.24 -2.52 -1.06
C GLU A 131 14.26 -1.77 -0.16
N PHE A 132 14.49 -0.47 0.00
CA PHE A 132 13.61 0.44 0.71
C PHE A 132 13.16 1.55 -0.24
N SER A 133 11.86 1.73 -0.41
CA SER A 133 11.31 2.81 -1.24
C SER A 133 10.14 3.50 -0.55
N ASP A 134 10.18 4.84 -0.47
CA ASP A 134 9.07 5.61 0.10
C ASP A 134 8.73 5.17 1.55
N LEU A 135 9.78 4.92 2.34
CA LEU A 135 9.70 4.40 3.70
C LEU A 135 9.89 5.52 4.75
N SER A 136 9.19 5.42 5.88
CA SER A 136 9.45 6.23 7.08
C SER A 136 9.78 5.33 8.26
N VAL A 137 11.02 5.38 8.73
CA VAL A 137 11.51 4.65 9.90
C VAL A 137 11.74 5.64 11.04
N ASP A 138 11.04 5.46 12.17
CA ASP A 138 11.22 6.32 13.34
C ASP A 138 12.58 6.07 14.02
N GLY A 139 13.04 4.82 14.01
CA GLY A 139 14.33 4.39 14.54
C GLY A 139 15.49 4.50 13.56
N SER A 140 16.47 3.61 13.73
CA SER A 140 17.66 3.51 12.87
C SER A 140 17.48 2.42 11.81
N VAL A 141 18.28 2.49 10.75
CA VAL A 141 18.36 1.46 9.71
C VAL A 141 19.77 0.91 9.69
N SER A 142 19.93 -0.40 9.79
CA SER A 142 21.23 -1.05 9.71
C SER A 142 21.20 -2.26 8.80
N THR A 143 22.20 -2.40 7.94
CA THR A 143 22.48 -3.65 7.24
C THR A 143 23.88 -4.14 7.51
N ASP A 144 24.03 -5.46 7.62
CA ASP A 144 25.32 -6.15 7.74
C ASP A 144 25.42 -7.27 6.71
N ALA A 145 26.43 -7.22 5.85
CA ALA A 145 26.66 -8.18 4.78
C ALA A 145 25.41 -8.45 3.91
N ALA A 146 24.58 -7.43 3.67
CA ALA A 146 23.52 -7.53 2.66
C ALA A 146 24.14 -7.77 1.28
N ASN A 147 23.46 -8.47 0.38
CA ASN A 147 24.00 -8.67 -0.97
C ASN A 147 24.13 -7.30 -1.67
N TYR A 148 23.04 -6.56 -1.75
CA TYR A 148 23.02 -5.15 -2.13
C TYR A 148 22.02 -4.40 -1.25
N VAL A 149 22.12 -3.07 -1.27
CA VAL A 149 21.19 -2.18 -0.58
C VAL A 149 20.78 -1.06 -1.51
N ASP A 150 19.50 -0.99 -1.85
CA ASP A 150 18.91 0.13 -2.56
C ASP A 150 17.93 0.88 -1.64
N VAL A 151 18.17 2.17 -1.47
CA VAL A 151 17.35 3.08 -0.66
C VAL A 151 16.90 4.24 -1.54
N ASP A 152 15.60 4.36 -1.69
CA ASP A 152 14.96 5.42 -2.47
C ASP A 152 13.93 6.15 -1.59
N ARG A 153 13.95 7.48 -1.59
CA ARG A 153 12.95 8.33 -0.91
C ARG A 153 12.59 7.84 0.50
N THR A 154 13.60 7.51 1.31
CA THR A 154 13.40 6.96 2.66
C THR A 154 13.81 7.95 3.74
N SER A 155 12.95 8.13 4.75
CA SER A 155 13.23 8.92 5.95
C SER A 155 13.62 7.99 7.11
N VAL A 156 14.74 8.28 7.76
CA VAL A 156 15.26 7.56 8.93
C VAL A 156 15.43 8.54 10.07
N GLY A 157 14.73 8.34 11.19
CA GLY A 157 14.83 9.23 12.35
C GLY A 157 16.19 9.17 13.04
N GLY A 158 16.79 7.98 13.12
CA GLY A 158 18.09 7.71 13.72
C GLY A 158 19.25 7.68 12.71
N ASP A 159 20.20 6.78 12.97
CA ASP A 159 21.36 6.54 12.11
C ASP A 159 21.02 5.56 10.98
N ALA A 160 21.73 5.66 9.86
CA ALA A 160 21.66 4.71 8.76
C ALA A 160 23.06 4.09 8.54
N THR A 161 23.19 2.77 8.64
CA THR A 161 24.46 2.07 8.45
C THR A 161 24.30 0.95 7.43
N PHE A 162 25.14 0.94 6.40
CA PHE A 162 25.18 -0.10 5.39
C PHE A 162 26.60 -0.68 5.35
N ALA A 163 26.78 -1.86 5.96
CA ALA A 163 28.08 -2.48 6.14
C ALA A 163 28.21 -3.77 5.31
N GLY A 164 29.35 -3.93 4.64
CA GLY A 164 29.74 -5.19 4.01
C GLY A 164 28.91 -5.56 2.78
N SER A 165 28.24 -4.63 2.12
CA SER A 165 27.39 -4.96 0.97
C SER A 165 28.19 -5.21 -0.31
N ASP A 166 28.35 -6.47 -0.69
CA ASP A 166 29.30 -6.86 -1.74
C ASP A 166 28.88 -6.48 -3.17
N PHE A 167 27.58 -6.34 -3.44
CA PHE A 167 27.04 -6.01 -4.76
C PHE A 167 26.67 -4.54 -4.94
N GLY A 168 26.82 -3.73 -3.89
CA GLY A 168 26.73 -2.28 -3.98
C GLY A 168 25.73 -1.68 -3.01
N VAL A 169 25.76 -0.36 -2.92
CA VAL A 169 24.84 0.43 -2.11
C VAL A 169 24.40 1.65 -2.92
N ASN A 170 23.11 1.82 -3.11
CA ASN A 170 22.52 2.99 -3.75
C ASN A 170 21.60 3.71 -2.76
N VAL A 171 21.84 4.99 -2.51
CA VAL A 171 21.03 5.83 -1.61
C VAL A 171 20.64 7.10 -2.34
N GLN A 172 19.35 7.25 -2.61
CA GLN A 172 18.76 8.35 -3.35
C GLN A 172 17.58 8.95 -2.60
N GLY A 173 17.54 10.28 -2.49
CA GLY A 173 16.41 10.98 -1.87
C GLY A 173 16.22 10.68 -0.39
N ALA A 174 17.24 10.18 0.30
CA ALA A 174 17.13 9.80 1.70
C ALA A 174 17.24 11.02 2.63
N ILE A 175 16.47 11.01 3.72
CA ILE A 175 16.63 11.93 4.85
C ILE A 175 17.03 11.10 6.06
N VAL A 176 18.25 11.28 6.55
CA VAL A 176 18.76 10.61 7.75
C VAL A 176 18.91 11.66 8.85
N GLY A 177 18.15 11.52 9.94
CA GLY A 177 18.19 12.43 11.09
C GLY A 177 19.54 12.38 11.81
N GLY A 178 20.12 11.19 11.93
CA GLY A 178 21.44 10.93 12.48
C GLY A 178 22.55 10.94 11.42
N SER A 179 23.54 10.08 11.62
CA SER A 179 24.67 9.87 10.72
C SER A 179 24.39 8.77 9.70
N LEU A 180 25.02 8.88 8.53
CA LEU A 180 25.00 7.86 7.49
C LEU A 180 26.40 7.24 7.36
N ALA A 181 26.48 5.92 7.36
CA ALA A 181 27.73 5.19 7.14
C ALA A 181 27.58 4.14 6.03
N VAL A 182 28.48 4.14 5.05
CA VAL A 182 28.62 3.06 4.07
C VAL A 182 30.03 2.50 4.15
N THR A 183 30.15 1.23 4.53
CA THR A 183 31.46 0.63 4.79
C THR A 183 31.64 -0.72 4.12
N GLY A 184 32.85 -0.99 3.66
CA GLY A 184 33.25 -2.33 3.21
C GLY A 184 32.54 -2.83 1.94
N SER A 185 31.95 -1.95 1.12
CA SER A 185 31.31 -2.38 -0.12
C SER A 185 32.34 -2.76 -1.19
N SER A 186 32.09 -3.90 -1.85
CA SER A 186 32.95 -4.45 -2.91
C SER A 186 32.57 -3.99 -4.33
N ARG A 187 31.46 -3.25 -4.45
CA ARG A 187 30.90 -2.76 -5.72
C ARG A 187 30.47 -1.30 -5.58
N GLY A 188 29.79 -0.78 -6.60
CA GLY A 188 29.44 0.63 -6.69
C GLY A 188 28.68 1.13 -5.46
N VAL A 189 29.09 2.29 -4.96
CA VAL A 189 28.40 3.01 -3.91
C VAL A 189 27.95 4.35 -4.49
N LEU A 190 26.64 4.57 -4.58
CA LEU A 190 26.04 5.78 -5.15
C LEU A 190 25.25 6.51 -4.07
N LEU A 191 25.66 7.73 -3.72
CA LEU A 191 24.94 8.58 -2.75
C LEU A 191 24.52 9.87 -3.45
N GLY A 192 23.24 9.96 -3.81
CA GLY A 192 22.67 11.12 -4.50
C GLY A 192 23.32 11.37 -5.86
N ALA A 193 23.97 10.35 -6.43
CA ALA A 193 24.78 10.42 -7.63
C ALA A 193 24.36 9.36 -8.65
N ASN A 194 24.48 9.69 -9.93
CA ASN A 194 24.40 8.72 -11.02
C ASN A 194 25.74 7.99 -11.19
N GLU A 195 25.76 6.92 -11.97
CA GLU A 195 26.97 6.11 -12.22
C GLU A 195 28.13 6.94 -12.81
N ASP A 196 27.82 7.98 -13.60
CA ASP A 196 28.80 8.90 -14.19
C ASP A 196 29.34 9.94 -13.20
N GLY A 197 28.85 9.97 -11.96
CA GLY A 197 29.23 10.90 -10.90
C GLY A 197 28.48 12.24 -10.95
N SER A 198 27.55 12.44 -11.89
CA SER A 198 26.63 13.59 -11.87
C SER A 198 25.62 13.45 -10.73
N ALA A 199 25.03 14.57 -10.29
CA ALA A 199 23.99 14.54 -9.26
C ALA A 199 22.73 13.85 -9.80
N SER A 200 22.15 12.96 -8.98
CA SER A 200 20.81 12.42 -9.21
C SER A 200 19.76 13.52 -9.01
N ALA A 201 18.55 13.30 -9.53
CA ALA A 201 17.39 14.14 -9.21
C ALA A 201 17.01 14.07 -7.72
N LEU A 202 17.43 13.01 -7.04
CA LEU A 202 17.11 12.71 -5.65
C LEU A 202 18.38 12.79 -4.78
N GLY A 203 18.72 14.01 -4.34
CA GLY A 203 19.81 14.25 -3.41
C GLY A 203 19.51 13.79 -1.99
N ASN A 204 20.56 13.51 -1.19
CA ASN A 204 20.40 13.05 0.19
C ASN A 204 20.56 14.20 1.20
N THR A 205 19.92 14.06 2.36
CA THR A 205 20.15 14.91 3.53
C THR A 205 20.53 14.05 4.73
N VAL A 206 21.65 14.38 5.37
CA VAL A 206 22.16 13.71 6.56
C VAL A 206 22.34 14.75 7.66
N GLY A 207 21.65 14.62 8.78
CA GLY A 207 21.72 15.56 9.90
C GLY A 207 23.07 15.52 10.61
N GLY A 208 23.62 14.31 10.78
CA GLY A 208 24.90 14.03 11.41
C GLY A 208 26.07 13.96 10.42
N ASN A 209 27.00 13.03 10.68
CA ASN A 209 28.18 12.83 9.83
C ASN A 209 27.87 11.85 8.68
N LEU A 210 28.63 11.97 7.60
CA LEU A 210 28.68 10.95 6.55
C LEU A 210 30.03 10.23 6.62
N THR A 211 30.01 8.91 6.79
CA THR A 211 31.23 8.08 6.79
C THR A 211 31.23 7.15 5.59
N LEU A 212 32.28 7.22 4.79
CA LEU A 212 32.54 6.30 3.68
C LEU A 212 33.88 5.65 3.94
N SER A 213 33.91 4.35 4.25
CA SER A 213 35.17 3.70 4.61
C SER A 213 35.35 2.27 4.11
N GLY A 214 36.56 1.94 3.69
CA GLY A 214 36.90 0.57 3.28
C GLY A 214 36.19 0.09 2.01
N ASN A 215 35.59 1.00 1.24
CA ASN A 215 34.88 0.62 0.02
C ASN A 215 35.89 0.40 -1.12
N SER A 216 35.81 -0.76 -1.77
CA SER A 216 36.72 -1.17 -2.86
C SER A 216 36.10 -1.03 -4.26
N GLY A 217 34.81 -0.71 -4.34
CA GLY A 217 34.15 -0.29 -5.56
C GLY A 217 34.21 1.23 -5.78
N ASN A 218 33.74 1.69 -6.94
CA ASN A 218 33.64 3.12 -7.23
C ASN A 218 32.61 3.76 -6.29
N VAL A 219 33.03 4.77 -5.54
CA VAL A 219 32.15 5.54 -4.66
C VAL A 219 31.88 6.90 -5.28
N GLN A 220 30.61 7.18 -5.58
CA GLN A 220 30.12 8.44 -6.14
C GLN A 220 29.27 9.16 -5.10
N LEU A 221 29.61 10.41 -4.78
CA LEU A 221 28.85 11.27 -3.87
C LEU A 221 28.48 12.58 -4.59
N ALA A 222 27.20 12.88 -4.74
CA ALA A 222 26.73 14.10 -5.37
C ALA A 222 25.42 14.59 -4.73
N GLY A 223 25.10 15.87 -4.91
CA GLY A 223 23.83 16.47 -4.48
C GLY A 223 23.46 16.27 -3.01
N SER A 224 24.43 15.98 -2.14
CA SER A 224 24.15 15.57 -0.76
C SER A 224 24.43 16.70 0.24
N THR A 225 23.49 16.92 1.16
CA THR A 225 23.63 17.89 2.25
C THR A 225 23.96 17.15 3.54
N VAL A 226 25.13 17.43 4.12
CA VAL A 226 25.61 16.80 5.35
C VAL A 226 25.76 17.88 6.43
N GLY A 227 25.01 17.75 7.53
CA GLY A 227 25.06 18.72 8.64
C GLY A 227 26.39 18.66 9.39
N GLY A 228 26.98 17.47 9.50
CA GLY A 228 28.28 17.22 10.09
C GLY A 228 29.44 17.20 9.09
N ARG A 229 30.45 16.39 9.40
CA ARG A 229 31.62 16.18 8.54
C ARG A 229 31.43 14.96 7.64
N ILE A 230 32.10 14.99 6.49
CA ILE A 230 32.29 13.82 5.64
C ILE A 230 33.64 13.20 5.98
N ALA A 231 33.65 11.96 6.47
CA ALA A 231 34.85 11.20 6.82
C ALA A 231 35.11 10.12 5.77
N LEU A 232 36.29 10.17 5.14
CA LEU A 232 36.72 9.25 4.09
C LEU A 232 37.97 8.52 4.55
N ALA A 233 37.90 7.19 4.66
CA ALA A 233 39.05 6.37 5.06
C ALA A 233 39.13 5.08 4.26
N ASP A 234 40.31 4.74 3.74
CA ASP A 234 40.58 3.43 3.12
C ASP A 234 39.66 3.06 1.94
N ASN A 235 39.13 4.05 1.20
CA ASN A 235 38.40 3.80 -0.04
C ASN A 235 39.37 3.69 -1.22
N ALA A 236 39.18 2.68 -2.06
CA ALA A 236 40.00 2.41 -3.23
C ALA A 236 39.13 1.99 -4.43
N PRO A 237 38.95 2.83 -5.47
CA PRO A 237 39.54 4.15 -5.64
C PRO A 237 39.04 5.19 -4.62
N ALA A 238 39.73 6.33 -4.54
CA ALA A 238 39.27 7.45 -3.72
C ALA A 238 37.86 7.88 -4.12
N VAL A 239 37.07 8.34 -3.16
CA VAL A 239 35.68 8.76 -3.39
C VAL A 239 35.64 9.92 -4.39
N ASN A 240 34.77 9.81 -5.40
CA ASN A 240 34.58 10.84 -6.39
C ASN A 240 33.37 11.71 -6.04
N PHE A 241 33.63 13.01 -5.88
CA PHE A 241 32.60 13.99 -5.56
C PHE A 241 32.07 14.64 -6.84
N GLY A 242 30.79 14.46 -7.09
CA GLY A 242 30.02 15.27 -8.02
C GLY A 242 29.72 16.66 -7.47
N ALA A 243 28.94 17.43 -8.24
CA ALA A 243 28.49 18.76 -7.81
C ALA A 243 27.40 18.68 -6.73
N GLY A 244 27.19 19.80 -6.02
CA GLY A 244 26.03 19.98 -5.13
C GLY A 244 26.18 19.42 -3.72
N ASN A 245 27.35 18.89 -3.35
CA ASN A 245 27.61 18.45 -1.98
C ASN A 245 27.83 19.65 -1.03
N THR A 246 27.31 19.57 0.19
CA THR A 246 27.62 20.52 1.27
C THR A 246 27.94 19.79 2.58
N ALA A 247 28.90 20.30 3.35
CA ALA A 247 29.31 19.72 4.63
C ALA A 247 29.97 20.76 5.56
N ALA A 248 30.06 20.47 6.85
CA ALA A 248 30.88 21.24 7.80
C ALA A 248 32.39 21.07 7.54
N GLY A 249 32.78 20.03 6.82
CA GLY A 249 34.13 19.78 6.37
C GLY A 249 34.30 18.35 5.85
N VAL A 250 35.42 18.11 5.19
CA VAL A 250 35.78 16.79 4.65
C VAL A 250 37.12 16.37 5.23
N ASP A 251 37.16 15.16 5.79
CA ASP A 251 38.38 14.49 6.26
C ASP A 251 38.73 13.34 5.32
N GLY A 252 39.97 13.31 4.83
CA GLY A 252 40.44 12.29 3.89
C GLY A 252 40.55 12.79 2.45
N THR A 253 40.92 11.89 1.54
CA THR A 253 41.20 12.21 0.13
C THR A 253 40.01 11.89 -0.77
N PHE A 254 39.68 12.80 -1.68
CA PHE A 254 38.62 12.65 -2.68
C PHE A 254 39.08 13.21 -4.04
N THR A 255 38.34 12.87 -5.10
CA THR A 255 38.46 13.48 -6.43
C THR A 255 37.21 14.29 -6.78
N GLY A 256 37.26 15.09 -7.85
CA GLY A 256 36.09 15.82 -8.32
C GLY A 256 35.89 17.17 -7.63
N THR A 257 34.63 17.56 -7.41
CA THR A 257 34.25 18.89 -6.91
C THR A 257 34.15 18.88 -5.39
N ALA A 258 34.93 19.73 -4.73
CA ALA A 258 34.89 19.85 -3.27
C ALA A 258 33.49 20.24 -2.77
N ALA A 259 33.10 19.70 -1.62
CA ALA A 259 31.85 20.07 -0.97
C ALA A 259 31.85 21.57 -0.62
N GLY A 260 30.73 22.24 -0.84
CA GLY A 260 30.49 23.59 -0.35
C GLY A 260 30.46 23.61 1.18
N ALA A 261 30.85 24.75 1.76
CA ALA A 261 30.71 24.93 3.20
C ALA A 261 29.23 24.98 3.60
N ALA A 262 28.83 24.21 4.60
CA ALA A 262 27.56 24.39 5.27
C ALA A 262 27.48 25.82 5.85
N ALA A 263 26.38 26.52 5.63
CA ALA A 263 26.21 27.88 6.11
C ALA A 263 26.07 27.90 7.64
N ALA A 264 26.92 28.67 8.32
CA ALA A 264 26.95 28.70 9.78
C ALA A 264 25.68 29.36 10.35
N GLY A 265 24.96 28.64 11.21
CA GLY A 265 23.75 29.13 11.88
C GLY A 265 22.45 28.90 11.10
N ASP A 266 22.52 28.33 9.89
CA ASP A 266 21.35 27.96 9.09
C ASP A 266 20.85 26.56 9.48
N GLN A 267 19.56 26.30 9.26
CA GLN A 267 18.94 24.98 9.44
C GLN A 267 18.66 24.36 8.07
N ALA A 268 19.06 23.10 7.90
CA ALA A 268 18.64 22.32 6.74
C ALA A 268 17.18 21.88 6.93
N VAL A 269 16.35 22.12 5.91
CA VAL A 269 14.97 21.64 5.85
C VAL A 269 14.87 20.73 4.64
N ALA A 270 14.49 19.48 4.89
CA ALA A 270 14.34 18.47 3.86
C ALA A 270 12.93 17.87 3.95
N VAL A 271 12.38 17.53 2.80
CA VAL A 271 11.08 16.85 2.67
C VAL A 271 11.17 15.87 1.53
N ILE A 272 10.64 14.67 1.74
CA ILE A 272 10.47 13.68 0.69
C ILE A 272 9.11 13.94 0.06
N VAL A 273 9.11 14.16 -1.26
CA VAL A 273 7.87 14.24 -2.04
C VAL A 273 7.84 12.98 -2.91
N PRO A 274 6.98 12.00 -2.57
CA PRO A 274 6.88 10.77 -3.34
C PRO A 274 6.27 11.04 -4.72
N GLU A 275 6.34 10.04 -5.61
CA GLU A 275 5.55 10.09 -6.84
C GLU A 275 4.06 10.18 -6.50
N ALA A 276 3.36 11.06 -7.19
CA ALA A 276 1.93 11.20 -6.95
C ALA A 276 1.20 9.94 -7.45
N ASN A 277 0.46 9.29 -6.55
CA ASN A 277 -0.47 8.22 -6.92
C ASN A 277 -1.39 8.72 -8.04
N LYS A 278 -1.32 8.08 -9.20
CA LYS A 278 -2.09 8.50 -10.38
C LYS A 278 -3.59 8.32 -10.19
N GLY A 279 -4.00 7.60 -9.13
CA GLY A 279 -5.37 7.22 -8.79
C GLY A 279 -5.93 6.17 -9.74
N GLU A 280 -7.16 5.73 -9.47
CA GLU A 280 -7.86 4.73 -10.26
C GLU A 280 -9.34 5.12 -10.41
N LEU A 281 -9.96 4.64 -11.50
CA LEU A 281 -11.41 4.61 -11.67
C LEU A 281 -11.92 3.22 -11.31
N THR A 282 -12.69 3.12 -10.24
CA THR A 282 -13.35 1.89 -9.80
C THR A 282 -14.87 2.04 -9.86
N TRP A 283 -15.58 0.92 -10.04
CA TRP A 283 -17.04 0.92 -9.95
C TRP A 283 -17.56 -0.39 -9.38
N THR A 284 -18.69 -0.31 -8.67
CA THR A 284 -19.35 -1.44 -8.01
C THR A 284 -20.86 -1.29 -8.01
N LEU A 285 -21.58 -2.39 -7.76
CA LEU A 285 -23.02 -2.36 -7.46
C LEU A 285 -23.22 -2.26 -5.95
N GLU A 286 -24.10 -1.38 -5.48
CA GLU A 286 -24.33 -1.15 -4.05
C GLU A 286 -25.36 -2.11 -3.42
N GLY A 287 -25.87 -3.08 -4.21
CA GLY A 287 -26.84 -4.05 -3.75
C GLY A 287 -26.21 -5.34 -3.22
N THR A 288 -26.89 -5.98 -2.25
CA THR A 288 -26.60 -7.38 -1.85
C THR A 288 -27.06 -8.40 -2.90
N SER A 289 -27.74 -7.94 -3.94
CA SER A 289 -28.25 -8.73 -5.07
C SER A 289 -28.06 -7.94 -6.36
N ASN A 290 -27.81 -8.67 -7.46
CA ASN A 290 -27.76 -8.12 -8.82
C ASN A 290 -29.12 -8.16 -9.53
N LEU A 291 -30.20 -8.53 -8.82
CA LEU A 291 -31.54 -8.60 -9.39
C LEU A 291 -32.21 -7.23 -9.40
N VAL A 292 -32.53 -6.74 -10.59
CA VAL A 292 -33.51 -5.67 -10.81
C VAL A 292 -34.90 -6.28 -10.86
N ASN A 293 -35.79 -5.88 -9.94
CA ASN A 293 -37.14 -6.41 -9.84
C ASN A 293 -38.17 -5.38 -10.29
N LEU A 294 -38.83 -5.64 -11.44
CA LEU A 294 -39.90 -4.79 -11.98
C LEU A 294 -41.30 -5.20 -11.47
N GLY A 295 -41.40 -6.24 -10.65
CA GLY A 295 -42.68 -6.75 -10.14
C GLY A 295 -43.52 -7.47 -11.20
N VAL A 296 -44.85 -7.36 -11.05
CA VAL A 296 -45.84 -7.94 -11.96
C VAL A 296 -46.40 -6.83 -12.85
N ALA A 297 -46.36 -7.02 -14.17
CA ALA A 297 -46.88 -6.02 -15.09
C ALA A 297 -48.40 -5.91 -15.00
N GLU A 298 -48.90 -4.68 -15.02
CA GLU A 298 -50.33 -4.35 -14.95
C GLU A 298 -50.85 -4.00 -16.35
N GLU A 299 -52.08 -4.41 -16.66
CA GLU A 299 -52.72 -4.07 -17.94
C GLU A 299 -53.21 -2.60 -17.93
N GLN A 300 -52.76 -1.82 -18.90
CA GLN A 300 -53.06 -0.40 -19.08
C GLN A 300 -53.71 -0.16 -20.45
N GLY A 301 -54.87 -0.78 -20.69
CA GLY A 301 -55.67 -0.57 -21.90
C GLY A 301 -55.09 -1.23 -23.16
N ASP A 302 -54.00 -0.70 -23.72
CA ASP A 302 -53.37 -1.19 -24.97
C ASP A 302 -51.97 -1.81 -24.76
N HIS A 303 -51.46 -1.80 -23.53
CA HIS A 303 -50.18 -2.39 -23.16
C HIS A 303 -50.18 -2.93 -21.72
N PHE A 304 -49.18 -3.76 -21.40
CA PHE A 304 -48.79 -4.04 -20.03
C PHE A 304 -47.69 -3.07 -19.60
N ALA A 305 -47.74 -2.59 -18.35
CA ALA A 305 -46.76 -1.68 -17.76
C ALA A 305 -46.16 -2.26 -16.47
N ALA A 306 -44.86 -2.07 -16.26
CA ALA A 306 -44.18 -2.39 -15.02
C ALA A 306 -43.05 -1.38 -14.76
N SER A 307 -42.78 -1.06 -13.50
CA SER A 307 -41.70 -0.16 -13.12
C SER A 307 -40.82 -0.78 -12.03
N GLY A 308 -39.60 -0.26 -11.93
CA GLY A 308 -38.66 -0.62 -10.86
C GLY A 308 -37.45 0.29 -10.89
N GLU A 309 -36.51 0.05 -9.99
CA GLU A 309 -35.30 0.86 -9.86
C GLU A 309 -34.09 0.00 -10.20
N LEU A 310 -33.10 0.63 -10.85
CA LEU A 310 -31.80 0.02 -11.07
C LEU A 310 -31.09 -0.19 -9.72
N VAL A 311 -30.39 -1.32 -9.56
CA VAL A 311 -29.45 -1.49 -8.44
C VAL A 311 -28.37 -0.40 -8.55
N PRO A 312 -28.20 0.49 -7.55
CA PRO A 312 -27.31 1.63 -7.67
C PRO A 312 -25.87 1.24 -8.01
N VAL A 313 -25.23 2.06 -8.85
CA VAL A 313 -23.85 1.86 -9.30
C VAL A 313 -22.98 2.93 -8.65
N ARG A 314 -22.09 2.55 -7.74
CA ARG A 314 -21.08 3.46 -7.20
C ARG A 314 -19.90 3.53 -8.16
N VAL A 315 -19.52 4.74 -8.53
CA VAL A 315 -18.31 5.04 -9.31
C VAL A 315 -17.40 5.89 -8.43
N THR A 316 -16.15 5.49 -8.30
CA THR A 316 -15.14 6.22 -7.53
C THR A 316 -13.97 6.51 -8.44
N ASP A 317 -13.71 7.79 -8.72
CA ASP A 317 -12.55 8.24 -9.49
C ASP A 317 -11.61 9.04 -8.57
N THR A 318 -10.43 8.47 -8.31
CA THR A 318 -9.35 9.11 -7.56
C THR A 318 -8.25 9.63 -8.46
N ARG A 319 -8.41 9.54 -9.79
CA ARG A 319 -7.35 9.88 -10.75
C ARG A 319 -7.07 11.37 -10.76
N LEU A 320 -5.79 11.71 -10.71
CA LEU A 320 -5.34 13.09 -10.77
C LEU A 320 -5.75 13.75 -12.09
N ASN A 321 -6.10 15.04 -12.01
CA ASN A 321 -6.59 15.85 -13.13
C ASN A 321 -7.95 15.39 -13.72
N GLY A 322 -8.63 14.45 -13.05
CA GLY A 322 -9.99 13.98 -13.35
C GLY A 322 -10.22 13.68 -14.84
N PRO A 323 -9.58 12.65 -15.44
CA PRO A 323 -9.88 12.23 -16.81
C PRO A 323 -11.37 11.92 -16.98
N ALA A 324 -11.96 12.21 -18.13
CA ALA A 324 -13.39 11.97 -18.34
C ALA A 324 -13.72 10.47 -18.22
N TRP A 325 -14.90 10.14 -17.69
CA TRP A 325 -15.41 8.77 -17.64
C TRP A 325 -16.90 8.69 -17.94
N SER A 326 -17.37 7.50 -18.32
CA SER A 326 -18.79 7.22 -18.52
C SER A 326 -19.16 5.79 -18.13
N VAL A 327 -20.37 5.61 -17.62
CA VAL A 327 -21.01 4.32 -17.42
C VAL A 327 -22.18 4.21 -18.40
N THR A 328 -22.22 3.11 -19.14
CA THR A 328 -23.28 2.80 -20.11
C THR A 328 -23.98 1.51 -19.76
N GLY A 329 -25.25 1.37 -20.17
CA GLY A 329 -26.04 0.15 -20.04
C GLY A 329 -26.66 -0.30 -21.36
N GLN A 330 -26.73 -1.61 -21.58
CA GLN A 330 -27.46 -2.22 -22.68
C GLN A 330 -28.17 -3.49 -22.21
N LEU A 331 -29.45 -3.61 -22.54
CA LEU A 331 -30.30 -4.74 -22.16
C LEU A 331 -30.38 -5.76 -23.30
N SER A 332 -30.24 -7.04 -22.94
CA SER A 332 -30.55 -8.14 -23.84
C SER A 332 -32.07 -8.26 -24.09
N ASP A 333 -32.45 -9.09 -25.06
CA ASP A 333 -33.84 -9.51 -25.18
C ASP A 333 -34.30 -10.30 -23.95
N PHE A 334 -35.56 -10.07 -23.57
CA PHE A 334 -36.25 -10.79 -22.51
C PHE A 334 -36.67 -12.19 -23.00
N ARG A 335 -36.52 -13.20 -22.15
CA ARG A 335 -36.82 -14.60 -22.50
C ARG A 335 -37.62 -15.31 -21.40
N SER A 336 -38.57 -16.16 -21.82
CA SER A 336 -39.34 -17.09 -20.98
C SER A 336 -39.50 -18.41 -21.75
N GLY A 337 -38.60 -19.37 -21.54
CA GLY A 337 -38.49 -20.55 -22.40
C GLY A 337 -38.14 -20.15 -23.84
N GLU A 338 -38.91 -20.61 -24.82
CA GLU A 338 -38.72 -20.24 -26.24
C GLU A 338 -39.34 -18.88 -26.61
N LYS A 339 -40.17 -18.29 -25.73
CA LYS A 339 -40.81 -16.99 -25.98
C LYS A 339 -39.82 -15.87 -25.71
N THR A 340 -39.74 -14.90 -26.61
CA THR A 340 -38.85 -13.73 -26.47
C THR A 340 -39.53 -12.44 -26.88
N PHE A 341 -39.15 -11.33 -26.26
CA PHE A 341 -39.42 -9.99 -26.79
C PHE A 341 -38.19 -9.10 -26.61
N SER A 342 -38.11 -8.05 -27.43
CA SER A 342 -36.92 -7.23 -27.49
C SER A 342 -36.71 -6.40 -26.22
N GLY A 343 -35.45 -6.25 -25.78
CA GLY A 343 -35.07 -5.35 -24.69
C GLY A 343 -35.44 -3.88 -24.95
N LYS A 344 -35.83 -3.52 -26.18
CA LYS A 344 -36.27 -2.17 -26.55
C LYS A 344 -37.47 -1.69 -25.76
N HIS A 345 -38.25 -2.61 -25.20
CA HIS A 345 -39.46 -2.30 -24.46
C HIS A 345 -39.20 -1.75 -23.05
N LEU A 346 -37.96 -1.83 -22.57
CA LEU A 346 -37.52 -1.16 -21.35
C LEU A 346 -36.92 0.19 -21.69
N GLY A 347 -37.48 1.25 -21.11
CA GLY A 347 -36.88 2.58 -21.01
C GLY A 347 -36.28 2.80 -19.63
N TRP A 348 -35.54 3.90 -19.46
CA TRP A 348 -35.05 4.33 -18.15
C TRP A 348 -34.97 5.85 -18.02
N THR A 349 -34.90 6.34 -16.79
CA THR A 349 -34.57 7.74 -16.47
C THR A 349 -33.39 7.73 -15.50
N PRO A 350 -32.15 7.94 -16.00
CA PRO A 350 -30.98 7.97 -15.14
C PRO A 350 -30.98 9.13 -14.16
N GLU A 351 -30.33 8.92 -13.02
CA GLU A 351 -30.18 9.92 -11.96
C GLU A 351 -28.85 9.76 -11.22
N VAL A 352 -28.48 10.78 -10.45
CA VAL A 352 -27.31 10.75 -9.56
C VAL A 352 -27.81 10.89 -8.11
N LEU A 353 -27.67 9.81 -7.34
CA LEU A 353 -28.15 9.68 -5.97
C LEU A 353 -27.20 10.33 -4.96
N GLU A 354 -25.89 10.19 -5.20
CA GLU A 354 -24.82 10.84 -4.43
C GLU A 354 -23.80 11.42 -5.41
N ASN A 355 -23.23 12.60 -5.14
CA ASN A 355 -22.41 13.27 -6.14
C ASN A 355 -21.24 14.09 -5.61
N THR A 356 -20.26 13.42 -5.00
CA THR A 356 -19.00 14.08 -4.65
C THR A 356 -18.01 14.11 -5.83
N GLY A 357 -18.17 13.19 -6.81
CA GLY A 357 -17.31 13.08 -8.00
C GLY A 357 -17.76 13.87 -9.23
N GLY A 358 -18.71 14.79 -9.11
CA GLY A 358 -19.13 15.66 -10.22
C GLY A 358 -19.77 14.94 -11.42
N ALA A 359 -20.37 13.77 -11.19
CA ALA A 359 -21.12 13.02 -12.18
C ALA A 359 -22.38 13.77 -12.65
N VAL A 360 -22.78 13.49 -13.88
CA VAL A 360 -24.02 13.96 -14.50
C VAL A 360 -24.78 12.74 -15.00
N ALA A 361 -26.09 12.70 -14.74
CA ALA A 361 -26.97 11.64 -15.22
C ALA A 361 -27.07 11.65 -16.75
N GLY A 362 -27.23 10.46 -17.32
CA GLY A 362 -27.55 10.31 -18.74
C GLY A 362 -28.94 10.86 -19.08
N ALA A 363 -29.22 10.99 -20.38
CA ALA A 363 -30.54 11.40 -20.84
C ALA A 363 -31.59 10.31 -20.56
N ALA A 364 -32.81 10.72 -20.24
CA ALA A 364 -33.96 9.81 -20.18
C ALA A 364 -34.19 9.12 -21.54
N VAL A 365 -34.46 7.81 -21.50
CA VAL A 365 -34.67 6.98 -22.68
C VAL A 365 -36.07 6.36 -22.58
N PRO A 366 -37.01 6.74 -23.43
CA PRO A 366 -38.36 6.17 -23.38
C PRO A 366 -38.35 4.69 -23.78
N SER A 367 -39.40 3.98 -23.36
CA SER A 367 -39.68 2.64 -23.89
C SER A 367 -39.87 2.69 -25.41
N GLY A 368 -39.34 1.68 -26.10
CA GLY A 368 -39.57 1.44 -27.53
C GLY A 368 -41.00 1.08 -27.90
N PHE A 369 -41.90 0.93 -26.93
CA PHE A 369 -43.34 0.95 -27.17
C PHE A 369 -43.81 2.36 -27.56
N ASP A 370 -43.30 3.39 -26.88
CA ASP A 370 -43.63 4.79 -27.17
C ASP A 370 -42.81 5.32 -28.36
N SER A 371 -41.48 5.13 -28.31
CA SER A 371 -40.58 5.54 -29.39
C SER A 371 -39.16 4.98 -29.25
N GLY A 372 -38.44 4.86 -30.37
CA GLY A 372 -37.02 4.50 -30.38
C GLY A 372 -36.73 3.03 -30.01
N ASN A 373 -35.52 2.80 -29.49
CA ASN A 373 -34.98 1.45 -29.26
C ASN A 373 -34.84 1.09 -27.78
N GLY A 374 -35.39 1.89 -26.86
CA GLY A 374 -35.20 1.71 -25.41
C GLY A 374 -33.74 1.39 -25.06
N LEU A 375 -33.57 0.38 -24.20
CA LEU A 375 -32.27 -0.15 -23.78
C LEU A 375 -31.70 -1.28 -24.66
N ALA A 376 -32.30 -1.64 -25.80
CA ALA A 376 -31.74 -2.65 -26.70
C ALA A 376 -30.42 -2.24 -27.37
N THR A 377 -30.03 -0.97 -27.24
CA THR A 377 -28.76 -0.41 -27.73
C THR A 377 -28.12 0.38 -26.58
N PRO A 378 -26.78 0.56 -26.56
CA PRO A 378 -26.11 1.22 -25.45
C PRO A 378 -26.67 2.62 -25.14
N ARG A 379 -26.85 2.91 -23.84
CA ARG A 379 -27.29 4.20 -23.32
C ARG A 379 -26.41 4.62 -22.15
N VAL A 380 -26.12 5.90 -22.04
CA VAL A 380 -25.36 6.45 -20.90
C VAL A 380 -26.25 6.44 -19.67
N LEU A 381 -25.76 5.84 -18.59
CA LEU A 381 -26.35 5.92 -17.25
C LEU A 381 -25.85 7.21 -16.55
N GLY A 382 -24.55 7.46 -16.60
CA GLY A 382 -23.94 8.66 -16.06
C GLY A 382 -22.50 8.85 -16.52
N SER A 383 -21.97 10.04 -16.36
CA SER A 383 -20.61 10.41 -16.78
C SER A 383 -20.06 11.58 -15.98
N ALA A 384 -18.75 11.73 -15.90
CA ALA A 384 -18.10 12.97 -15.50
C ALA A 384 -17.17 13.48 -16.60
N ALA A 385 -17.12 14.81 -16.76
CA ALA A 385 -16.25 15.45 -17.74
C ALA A 385 -14.78 15.45 -17.28
N ALA A 386 -13.87 15.80 -18.18
CA ALA A 386 -12.49 16.05 -17.78
C ALA A 386 -12.43 17.19 -16.74
N GLN A 387 -11.46 17.12 -15.82
CA GLN A 387 -11.31 18.06 -14.69
C GLN A 387 -12.47 18.03 -13.68
N HIS A 388 -13.21 16.91 -13.61
CA HIS A 388 -14.16 16.71 -12.52
C HIS A 388 -13.43 16.56 -11.18
N PRO A 389 -14.08 16.88 -10.04
CA PRO A 389 -13.51 16.62 -8.72
C PRO A 389 -13.28 15.13 -8.51
N THR A 390 -12.15 14.75 -7.92
CA THR A 390 -11.95 13.39 -7.41
C THR A 390 -13.01 13.08 -6.36
N GLY A 391 -13.58 11.89 -6.37
CA GLY A 391 -14.60 11.50 -5.41
C GLY A 391 -15.45 10.34 -5.87
N SER A 392 -16.54 10.12 -5.15
CA SER A 392 -17.51 9.07 -5.43
C SER A 392 -18.86 9.64 -5.85
N SER A 393 -19.48 8.99 -6.83
CA SER A 393 -20.84 9.27 -7.24
C SER A 393 -21.64 7.97 -7.34
N VAL A 394 -22.90 8.00 -6.93
CA VAL A 394 -23.82 6.86 -7.04
C VAL A 394 -24.82 7.16 -8.13
N LEU A 395 -24.84 6.31 -9.15
CA LEU A 395 -25.75 6.40 -10.29
C LEU A 395 -26.94 5.48 -10.06
N GLY A 396 -28.14 6.00 -10.31
CA GLY A 396 -29.40 5.26 -10.28
C GLY A 396 -30.15 5.41 -11.61
N ALA A 397 -31.25 4.68 -11.75
CA ALA A 397 -32.21 4.92 -12.81
C ALA A 397 -33.59 4.34 -12.46
N ASP A 398 -34.64 5.11 -12.70
CA ASP A 398 -36.00 4.59 -12.78
C ASP A 398 -36.17 3.80 -14.08
N LEU A 399 -36.81 2.63 -14.02
CA LEU A 399 -37.04 1.74 -15.15
C LEU A 399 -38.52 1.68 -15.49
N ASP A 400 -38.84 1.78 -16.78
CA ASP A 400 -40.21 1.78 -17.30
C ASP A 400 -40.35 0.76 -18.43
N LEU A 401 -41.07 -0.34 -18.15
CA LEU A 401 -41.34 -1.41 -19.09
C LEU A 401 -42.74 -1.24 -19.66
N LYS A 402 -42.86 -1.18 -20.99
CA LYS A 402 -44.14 -1.18 -21.70
C LYS A 402 -44.17 -2.23 -22.81
N LEU A 403 -45.15 -3.11 -22.76
CA LEU A 403 -45.25 -4.28 -23.62
C LEU A 403 -46.60 -4.35 -24.33
N PRO A 404 -46.66 -4.68 -25.63
CA PRO A 404 -47.93 -4.96 -26.29
C PRO A 404 -48.69 -6.12 -25.60
N LEU A 405 -50.03 -6.06 -25.59
CA LEU A 405 -50.87 -7.13 -25.02
C LEU A 405 -50.73 -8.50 -25.72
N SER A 406 -50.11 -8.53 -26.91
CA SER A 406 -49.80 -9.76 -27.65
C SER A 406 -48.64 -10.57 -27.05
N VAL A 407 -47.90 -10.00 -26.09
CA VAL A 407 -46.86 -10.74 -25.36
C VAL A 407 -47.53 -11.80 -24.50
N GLY A 408 -47.23 -13.07 -24.76
CA GLY A 408 -47.82 -14.17 -24.00
C GLY A 408 -47.41 -14.16 -22.52
N THR A 409 -48.23 -14.73 -21.65
CA THR A 409 -47.92 -14.86 -20.21
C THR A 409 -46.65 -15.67 -19.94
N GLY A 410 -45.92 -15.28 -18.90
CA GLY A 410 -44.69 -15.93 -18.45
C GLY A 410 -43.85 -15.03 -17.55
N THR A 411 -42.83 -15.60 -16.91
CA THR A 411 -41.79 -14.86 -16.19
C THR A 411 -40.62 -14.66 -17.14
N TYR A 412 -40.40 -13.41 -17.57
CA TYR A 412 -39.36 -13.09 -18.53
C TYR A 412 -38.14 -12.50 -17.84
N THR A 413 -36.95 -12.95 -18.23
CA THR A 413 -35.67 -12.46 -17.70
C THR A 413 -34.80 -11.89 -18.82
N ALA A 414 -34.04 -10.85 -18.52
CA ALA A 414 -33.03 -10.26 -19.40
C ALA A 414 -31.78 -9.90 -18.58
N THR A 415 -30.66 -9.70 -19.27
CA THR A 415 -29.41 -9.24 -18.66
C THR A 415 -29.17 -7.78 -19.06
N LEU A 416 -29.02 -6.90 -18.06
CA LEU A 416 -28.51 -5.55 -18.26
C LEU A 416 -26.99 -5.58 -18.13
N THR A 417 -26.29 -5.30 -19.22
CA THR A 417 -24.82 -5.21 -19.22
C THR A 417 -24.43 -3.76 -18.97
N LEU A 418 -23.68 -3.52 -17.90
CA LEU A 418 -23.09 -2.22 -17.59
C LEU A 418 -21.61 -2.20 -18.04
N THR A 419 -21.15 -1.06 -18.56
CA THR A 419 -19.78 -0.89 -19.01
C THR A 419 -19.28 0.49 -18.60
N ALA A 420 -18.20 0.53 -17.83
CA ALA A 420 -17.48 1.75 -17.47
C ALA A 420 -16.30 1.97 -18.43
N LEU A 421 -16.11 3.20 -18.88
CA LEU A 421 -14.98 3.65 -19.68
C LEU A 421 -14.35 4.85 -18.97
N GLY A 422 -13.02 4.85 -18.84
CA GLY A 422 -12.25 5.89 -18.16
C GLY A 422 -10.95 6.20 -18.86
#